data_AF-A0A945EX49-F1
#
_entry.id   AF-A0A945EX49-F1
#
_cell.length_a   1.000
_cell.length_b   1.000
_cell.length_c   1.000
_cell.angle_alpha   90.00
_cell.angle_beta   90.00
_cell.angle_gamma   90.00
#
_symmetry.space_group_name_H-M   'P 1'
#
loop_
_entity.id
_entity.type
_entity.pdbx_description
1 polymer ?
#
loop_
_entity_poly.entity_id
_entity_poly.type
_entity_poly.pdbx_seq_one_letter_code
_entity_poly.pdbx_strand_id
1 'polypeptide(L)'
;MQASSLFYIIISILIVSFIVDKMINILNEGYFDKKIPEKLKDIYNHDTYEKSQAYKKTSAKFSNSSSLILIILTVTFFLIEGFAYLDRFARSFSEHPILIALIFFGVIISVSEIITTPLSYYKTFVIEEKFGFNTSSKQIFWIDKIKGLLMSLVLGG
;
A
#
# COMPACT_ATOMS: atom_id res chain seq x y z
N MET A 1 -2.33 -29.61 13.72
CA MET A 1 -2.21 -29.18 12.31
C MET A 1 -0.72 -29.22 11.95
N GLN A 2 -0.36 -29.71 10.76
CA GLN A 2 1.05 -29.66 10.31
C GLN A 2 1.40 -28.23 9.90
N ALA A 3 2.66 -27.82 10.08
CA ALA A 3 3.13 -26.46 9.75
C ALA A 3 2.89 -26.09 8.27
N SER A 4 3.03 -27.07 7.38
CA SER A 4 2.69 -26.95 5.96
C SER A 4 1.22 -26.59 5.72
N SER A 5 0.28 -27.20 6.46
CA SER A 5 -1.14 -26.90 6.36
C SER A 5 -1.44 -25.45 6.75
N LEU A 6 -0.80 -24.92 7.80
CA LEU A 6 -0.99 -23.54 8.23
C LEU A 6 -0.46 -22.55 7.19
N PHE A 7 0.70 -22.82 6.60
CA PHE A 7 1.28 -22.00 5.53
C PHE A 7 0.32 -21.87 4.33
N TYR A 8 -0.21 -23.00 3.84
CA TYR A 8 -1.16 -22.97 2.72
C TYR A 8 -2.47 -22.25 3.06
N ILE A 9 -2.95 -22.36 4.31
CA ILE A 9 -4.12 -21.61 4.76
C ILE A 9 -3.85 -20.10 4.72
N ILE A 10 -2.72 -19.64 5.24
CA ILE A 10 -2.36 -18.21 5.25
C ILE A 10 -2.26 -17.67 3.81
N ILE A 11 -1.57 -18.39 2.92
CA ILE A 11 -1.46 -18.00 1.51
C ILE A 11 -2.85 -17.98 0.85
N SER A 12 -3.69 -18.98 1.12
CA SER A 12 -5.04 -19.04 0.56
C SER A 12 -5.88 -17.85 1.00
N ILE A 13 -5.85 -17.50 2.30
CA ILE A 13 -6.57 -16.34 2.83
C ILE A 13 -6.09 -15.05 2.15
N LEU A 14 -4.77 -14.88 2.03
CA LEU A 14 -4.16 -13.71 1.42
C LEU A 14 -4.57 -13.55 -0.07
N ILE A 15 -4.55 -14.64 -0.84
CA ILE A 15 -4.95 -14.63 -2.24
C ILE A 15 -6.45 -14.37 -2.38
N VAL A 16 -7.28 -15.05 -1.59
CA VAL A 16 -8.75 -14.86 -1.62
C VAL A 16 -9.11 -13.42 -1.25
N SER A 17 -8.50 -12.85 -0.21
CA SER A 17 -8.71 -11.44 0.18
C SER A 17 -8.39 -10.50 -0.98
N PHE A 18 -7.23 -10.68 -1.62
CA PHE A 18 -6.83 -9.87 -2.76
C PHE A 18 -7.82 -9.97 -3.93
N ILE A 19 -8.32 -11.18 -4.22
CA ILE A 19 -9.33 -11.40 -5.28
C ILE A 19 -10.63 -10.68 -4.94
N VAL A 20 -11.11 -10.81 -3.69
CA VAL A 20 -12.36 -10.16 -3.25
C VAL A 20 -12.24 -8.63 -3.34
N ASP A 21 -11.15 -8.06 -2.82
CA ASP A 21 -10.89 -6.61 -2.90
C ASP A 21 -10.82 -6.16 -4.37
N LYS A 22 -10.17 -6.96 -5.22
CA LYS A 22 -10.06 -6.66 -6.64
C LYS A 22 -11.40 -6.70 -7.35
N MET A 23 -12.26 -7.67 -7.04
CA MET A 23 -13.62 -7.74 -7.57
C MET A 23 -14.44 -6.51 -7.19
N ILE A 24 -14.39 -6.09 -5.92
CA ILE A 24 -15.09 -4.88 -5.43
C ILE A 24 -14.62 -3.64 -6.18
N ASN A 25 -13.30 -3.49 -6.35
CA ASN A 25 -12.73 -2.35 -7.06
C ASN A 25 -13.14 -2.30 -8.54
N ILE A 26 -13.13 -3.44 -9.24
CA ILE A 26 -13.59 -3.52 -10.63
C ILE A 26 -15.07 -3.15 -10.75
N LEU A 27 -15.90 -3.66 -9.84
CA LEU A 27 -17.32 -3.31 -9.81
C LEU A 27 -17.51 -1.81 -9.60
N ASN A 28 -16.77 -1.19 -8.67
CA ASN A 28 -16.82 0.25 -8.41
C ASN A 28 -16.35 1.08 -9.60
N GLU A 29 -15.27 0.66 -10.28
CA GLU A 29 -14.73 1.33 -11.47
C GLU A 29 -15.75 1.39 -12.60
N GLY A 30 -16.59 0.35 -12.75
CA GLY A 30 -17.68 0.33 -13.74
C GLY A 30 -18.73 1.44 -13.56
N TYR A 31 -18.77 2.12 -12.42
CA TYR A 31 -19.69 3.23 -12.14
C TYR A 31 -19.07 4.61 -12.39
N PHE A 32 -17.77 4.69 -12.74
CA PHE A 32 -17.08 5.97 -12.95
C PHE A 32 -17.53 6.70 -14.23
N ASP A 33 -18.29 6.07 -15.11
CA ASP A 33 -18.82 6.69 -16.33
C ASP A 33 -20.29 7.13 -16.22
N LYS A 34 -20.88 7.02 -15.02
CA LYS A 34 -22.25 7.48 -14.83
C LYS A 34 -22.32 9.01 -14.94
N LYS A 35 -23.31 9.48 -15.70
CA LYS A 35 -23.63 10.90 -15.80
C LYS A 35 -24.20 11.39 -14.46
N ILE A 36 -24.08 12.70 -14.21
CA ILE A 36 -24.67 13.35 -13.05
C ILE A 36 -26.19 13.10 -13.07
N PRO A 37 -26.78 12.53 -12.01
CA PRO A 37 -28.23 12.37 -11.90
C PRO A 37 -28.92 13.72 -12.02
N GLU A 38 -30.09 13.75 -12.65
CA GLU A 38 -30.80 15.00 -12.96
C GLU A 38 -31.09 15.86 -11.72
N LYS A 39 -31.41 15.20 -10.60
CA LYS A 39 -31.65 15.84 -9.29
C LYS A 39 -30.41 16.52 -8.67
N LEU A 40 -29.21 16.26 -9.21
CA LEU A 40 -27.94 16.74 -8.68
C LEU A 40 -27.23 17.70 -9.65
N LYS A 41 -27.82 18.01 -10.81
CA LYS A 41 -27.24 18.92 -11.81
C LYS A 41 -26.99 20.32 -11.26
N ASP A 42 -27.83 20.79 -10.34
CA ASP A 42 -27.71 22.12 -9.74
C ASP A 42 -26.65 22.19 -8.62
N ILE A 43 -26.16 21.04 -8.15
CA ILE A 43 -25.17 20.92 -7.07
C ILE A 43 -23.77 20.71 -7.64
N TYR A 44 -23.65 19.92 -8.71
CA TYR A 44 -22.36 19.57 -9.30
C TYR A 44 -22.08 20.41 -10.54
N ASN A 45 -20.98 21.17 -10.50
CA ASN A 45 -20.39 21.73 -11.70
C ASN A 45 -19.89 20.60 -12.62
N HIS A 46 -20.27 20.65 -13.89
CA HIS A 46 -19.96 19.61 -14.89
C HIS A 46 -18.46 19.39 -15.07
N ASP A 47 -17.68 20.45 -15.21
CA ASP A 47 -16.23 20.38 -15.43
C ASP A 47 -15.51 19.78 -14.21
N THR A 48 -15.92 20.19 -13.01
CA THR A 48 -15.38 19.63 -11.75
C THR A 48 -15.73 18.15 -11.61
N TYR A 49 -16.93 17.75 -12.02
CA TYR A 49 -17.36 16.36 -11.99
C TYR A 49 -16.53 15.50 -12.94
N GLU A 50 -16.39 15.92 -14.20
CA GLU A 50 -15.56 15.20 -15.19
C GLU A 50 -14.11 15.09 -14.74
N LYS A 51 -13.54 16.17 -14.20
CA LYS A 51 -12.19 16.16 -13.62
C LYS A 51 -12.06 15.16 -12.47
N SER A 52 -13.05 15.08 -11.58
CA SER A 52 -13.09 14.11 -10.48
C SER A 52 -13.16 12.66 -10.99
N GLN A 53 -13.98 12.39 -12.02
CA GLN A 53 -14.08 11.06 -12.62
C GLN A 53 -12.77 10.65 -13.32
N ALA A 54 -12.15 11.58 -14.05
CA ALA A 54 -10.84 11.35 -14.68
C ALA A 54 -9.74 11.07 -13.64
N TYR A 55 -9.75 11.79 -12.51
CA TYR A 55 -8.87 11.50 -11.37
C TYR A 55 -9.11 10.10 -10.81
N LYS A 56 -10.36 9.74 -10.51
CA LYS A 56 -10.72 8.41 -9.99
C LYS A 56 -10.22 7.29 -10.91
N LYS A 57 -10.41 7.41 -12.22
CA LYS A 57 -9.92 6.43 -13.21
C LYS A 57 -8.39 6.31 -13.19
N THR A 58 -7.70 7.45 -13.18
CA THR A 58 -6.22 7.47 -13.17
C THR A 58 -5.67 6.85 -11.88
N SER A 59 -6.22 7.25 -10.73
CA SER A 59 -5.88 6.73 -9.42
C SER A 59 -6.20 5.25 -9.27
N ALA A 60 -7.34 4.79 -9.79
CA ALA A 60 -7.71 3.37 -9.78
C ALA A 60 -6.74 2.51 -10.61
N LYS A 61 -6.38 2.94 -11.83
CA LYS A 61 -5.38 2.23 -12.65
C LYS A 61 -4.04 2.11 -11.93
N PHE A 62 -3.58 3.17 -11.28
CA PHE A 62 -2.34 3.16 -10.51
C PHE A 62 -2.43 2.25 -9.28
N SER A 63 -3.52 2.36 -8.52
CA SER A 63 -3.78 1.53 -7.33
C SER A 63 -3.81 0.05 -7.70
N ASN A 64 -4.48 -0.30 -8.80
CA ASN A 64 -4.57 -1.64 -9.34
C ASN A 64 -3.22 -2.25 -9.73
N SER A 65 -2.32 -1.44 -10.28
CA SER A 65 -0.98 -1.90 -10.67
C SER A 65 -0.08 -2.04 -9.43
N SER A 66 -0.18 -1.08 -8.52
CA SER A 66 0.59 -1.05 -7.28
C SER A 66 0.21 -2.22 -6.36
N SER A 67 -1.08 -2.51 -6.21
CA SER A 67 -1.55 -3.62 -5.37
C SER A 67 -1.13 -4.98 -5.92
N LEU A 68 -1.11 -5.14 -7.24
CA LEU A 68 -0.62 -6.35 -7.90
C LEU A 68 0.89 -6.57 -7.67
N ILE A 69 1.69 -5.51 -7.74
CA ILE A 69 3.12 -5.59 -7.43
C ILE A 69 3.33 -5.99 -5.97
N LEU A 70 2.61 -5.33 -5.05
CA LEU A 70 2.73 -5.60 -3.61
C LEU A 70 2.32 -7.03 -3.25
N ILE A 71 1.21 -7.54 -3.78
CA ILE A 71 0.79 -8.92 -3.48
C ILE A 71 1.78 -9.94 -4.02
N ILE A 72 2.35 -9.73 -5.22
CA ILE A 72 3.37 -10.61 -5.78
C ILE A 72 4.62 -10.60 -4.89
N LEU A 73 5.06 -9.42 -4.44
CA LEU A 73 6.20 -9.30 -3.53
C LEU A 73 5.93 -10.02 -2.20
N THR A 74 4.75 -9.83 -1.60
CA THR A 74 4.39 -10.50 -0.35
C THR A 74 4.35 -12.01 -0.53
N VAL A 75 3.65 -12.53 -1.54
CA VAL A 75 3.58 -13.98 -1.82
C VAL A 75 4.97 -14.55 -2.07
N THR A 76 5.78 -13.88 -2.88
CA THR A 76 7.17 -14.30 -3.14
C THR A 76 7.97 -14.36 -1.85
N PHE A 77 7.87 -13.35 -0.99
CA PHE A 77 8.55 -13.31 0.30
C PHE A 77 8.14 -14.48 1.22
N PHE A 78 6.86 -14.86 1.22
CA PHE A 78 6.41 -16.06 1.92
C PHE A 78 6.97 -17.36 1.31
N LEU A 79 6.95 -17.49 -0.03
CA LEU A 79 7.41 -18.69 -0.74
C LEU A 79 8.91 -18.96 -0.57
N ILE A 80 9.73 -17.91 -0.45
CA ILE A 80 11.17 -18.04 -0.22
C ILE A 80 11.56 -18.13 1.27
N GLU A 81 10.59 -18.32 2.16
CA GLU A 81 10.78 -18.31 3.62
C GLU A 81 11.46 -17.02 4.13
N GLY A 82 11.10 -15.87 3.56
CA GLY A 82 11.73 -14.58 3.86
C GLY A 82 11.72 -14.22 5.35
N PHE A 83 10.65 -14.60 6.06
CA PHE A 83 10.57 -14.46 7.53
C PHE A 83 11.64 -15.28 8.27
N ALA A 84 11.89 -16.52 7.85
CA ALA A 84 12.90 -17.38 8.46
C ALA A 84 14.33 -16.88 8.14
N TYR A 85 14.55 -16.39 6.91
CA TYR A 85 15.81 -15.73 6.56
C TYR A 85 16.06 -14.50 7.45
N LEU A 86 15.03 -13.67 7.65
CA LEU A 86 15.15 -12.47 8.45
C LEU A 86 15.34 -12.76 9.94
N ASP A 87 14.67 -13.78 10.49
CA ASP A 87 14.90 -14.22 11.87
C ASP A 87 16.34 -14.68 12.08
N ARG A 88 16.89 -15.49 11.15
CA ARG A 88 18.31 -15.89 11.20
C ARG A 88 19.26 -14.70 11.10
N PHE A 89 18.95 -13.74 10.22
CA PHE A 89 19.70 -12.50 10.10
C PHE A 89 19.70 -11.72 11.43
N ALA A 90 18.54 -11.50 12.05
CA ALA A 90 18.44 -10.80 13.32
C ALA A 90 19.21 -11.50 14.44
N ARG A 91 19.14 -12.84 14.51
CA ARG A 91 19.89 -13.66 15.47
C ARG A 91 21.40 -13.62 15.29
N SER A 92 21.91 -13.27 14.11
CA SER A 92 23.36 -13.10 13.91
C SER A 92 23.93 -11.86 14.61
N PHE A 93 23.09 -10.92 15.04
CA PHE A 93 23.51 -9.70 15.74
C PHE A 93 23.33 -9.77 17.26
N SER A 94 22.40 -10.59 17.75
CA SER A 94 22.11 -10.68 19.18
C SER A 94 21.45 -12.00 19.55
N GLU A 95 21.73 -12.49 20.75
CA GLU A 95 21.01 -13.60 21.38
C GLU A 95 19.85 -13.11 22.26
N HIS A 96 19.78 -11.80 22.55
CA HIS A 96 18.75 -11.24 23.42
C HIS A 96 17.39 -11.18 22.68
N PRO A 97 16.33 -11.84 23.18
CA PRO A 97 15.06 -11.96 22.45
C PRO A 97 14.44 -10.63 22.03
N ILE A 98 14.54 -9.60 22.87
CA ILE A 98 14.01 -8.25 22.54
C ILE A 98 14.80 -7.62 21.39
N LEU A 99 16.13 -7.69 21.40
CA LEU A 99 16.94 -7.08 20.34
C LEU A 99 16.73 -7.78 19.01
N ILE A 100 16.56 -9.11 19.02
CA ILE A 100 16.18 -9.87 17.82
C ILE A 100 14.86 -9.35 17.24
N ALA A 101 13.83 -9.16 18.08
CA ALA A 101 12.54 -8.65 17.63
C ALA A 101 12.65 -7.22 17.08
N LEU A 102 13.41 -6.33 17.73
CA LEU A 102 13.63 -4.96 17.27
C LEU A 102 14.32 -4.92 15.90
N ILE A 103 15.37 -5.72 15.72
CA ILE A 103 16.06 -5.82 14.42
C ILE A 103 15.12 -6.40 13.37
N PHE A 104 14.39 -7.45 13.71
CA PHE A 104 13.43 -8.10 12.81
C PHE A 104 12.39 -7.10 12.29
N PHE A 105 11.67 -6.43 13.18
CA PHE A 105 10.65 -5.46 12.79
C PHE A 105 11.24 -4.20 12.17
N GLY A 106 12.40 -3.73 12.64
CA GLY A 106 13.11 -2.59 12.06
C GLY A 106 13.47 -2.81 10.59
N VAL A 107 13.93 -4.01 10.24
CA VAL A 107 14.21 -4.37 8.84
C VAL A 107 12.91 -4.47 8.02
N ILE A 108 11.87 -5.12 8.53
CA ILE A 108 10.57 -5.20 7.84
C ILE A 108 10.02 -3.80 7.54
N ILE A 109 10.01 -2.91 8.53
CA ILE A 109 9.50 -1.54 8.38
C ILE A 109 10.35 -0.77 7.35
N SER A 110 11.67 -0.88 7.44
CA SER A 110 12.59 -0.19 6.53
C SER A 110 12.40 -0.64 5.08
N VAL A 111 12.33 -1.95 4.84
CA VAL A 111 12.09 -2.52 3.50
C VAL A 111 10.71 -2.11 2.97
N SER A 112 9.68 -2.15 3.82
CA SER A 112 8.32 -1.70 3.47
C SER A 112 8.30 -0.22 3.05
N GLU A 113 8.99 0.65 3.79
CA GLU A 113 9.08 2.08 3.44
C GLU A 113 9.84 2.30 2.13
N ILE A 114 10.92 1.57 1.88
CA ILE A 114 11.67 1.65 0.61
C ILE A 114 10.78 1.26 -0.58
N ILE A 115 9.97 0.20 -0.44
CA ILE A 115 9.09 -0.28 -1.52
C ILE A 115 7.91 0.67 -1.74
N THR A 116 7.30 1.17 -0.67
CA THR A 116 6.05 1.95 -0.76
C THR A 116 6.28 3.44 -1.02
N THR A 117 7.43 3.99 -0.64
CA THR A 117 7.78 5.40 -0.86
C THR A 117 7.72 5.83 -2.33
N PRO A 118 8.32 5.13 -3.32
CA PRO A 118 8.21 5.53 -4.72
C PRO A 118 6.78 5.51 -5.24
N LEU A 119 5.96 4.55 -4.78
CA LEU A 119 4.55 4.47 -5.14
C LEU A 119 3.77 5.66 -4.57
N SER A 120 4.01 6.00 -3.31
CA SER A 120 3.41 7.17 -2.65
C SER A 120 3.84 8.48 -3.34
N TYR A 121 5.12 8.62 -3.65
CA TYR A 121 5.67 9.78 -4.33
C TYR A 121 5.02 9.98 -5.71
N TYR A 122 4.89 8.92 -6.50
CA TYR A 122 4.23 8.98 -7.79
C TYR A 122 2.76 9.37 -7.66
N LYS A 123 2.05 8.79 -6.69
CA LYS A 123 0.65 9.15 -6.43
C LYS A 123 0.49 10.64 -6.13
N THR A 124 1.29 11.20 -5.22
CA THR A 124 1.17 12.60 -4.81
C THR A 124 1.67 13.57 -5.89
N PHE A 125 2.91 13.40 -6.36
CA PHE A 125 3.55 14.40 -7.22
C PHE A 125 3.34 14.19 -8.72
N VAL A 126 2.71 13.08 -9.14
CA VAL A 126 2.36 12.86 -10.55
C VAL A 126 0.85 12.79 -10.73
N ILE A 127 0.15 11.96 -9.96
CA ILE A 127 -1.30 11.80 -10.13
C ILE A 127 -2.03 12.98 -9.50
N GLU A 128 -1.89 13.22 -8.20
CA GLU A 128 -2.63 14.28 -7.50
C GLU A 128 -2.24 15.67 -8.03
N GLU A 129 -0.95 15.90 -8.31
CA GLU A 129 -0.46 17.13 -8.94
C GLU A 129 -1.12 17.39 -10.32
N LYS A 130 -1.20 16.36 -11.19
CA LYS A 130 -1.84 16.48 -12.51
C LYS A 130 -3.30 16.95 -12.42
N PHE A 131 -4.00 16.60 -11.35
CA PHE A 131 -5.39 17.02 -11.12
C PHE A 131 -5.49 18.22 -10.18
N GLY A 132 -4.39 18.81 -9.72
CA GLY A 132 -4.38 19.94 -8.78
C GLY A 132 -4.96 19.60 -7.40
N PHE A 133 -4.91 18.33 -7.01
CA PHE A 133 -5.30 17.86 -5.67
C PHE A 133 -4.13 17.82 -4.69
N ASN A 134 -2.89 17.89 -5.17
CA ASN A 134 -1.73 17.93 -4.30
C ASN A 134 -1.66 19.27 -3.56
N THR A 135 -1.57 19.21 -2.24
CA THR A 135 -1.39 20.36 -1.35
C THR A 135 -0.06 20.31 -0.59
N SER A 136 0.78 19.30 -0.85
CA SER A 136 2.05 19.05 -0.18
C SER A 136 3.24 19.43 -1.06
N SER A 137 4.34 19.82 -0.42
CA SER A 137 5.62 20.06 -1.10
C SER A 137 6.54 18.84 -0.97
N LYS A 138 7.51 18.72 -1.89
CA LYS A 138 8.52 17.64 -1.82
C LYS A 138 9.27 17.63 -0.49
N GLN A 139 9.52 18.81 0.08
CA GLN A 139 10.17 18.95 1.40
C GLN A 139 9.28 18.40 2.51
N ILE A 140 7.99 18.78 2.54
CA ILE A 140 7.04 18.29 3.56
C ILE A 140 6.89 16.78 3.46
N PHE A 141 6.76 16.23 2.26
CA PHE A 141 6.65 14.78 2.03
C PHE A 141 7.80 13.98 2.68
N TRP A 142 9.06 14.39 2.45
CA TRP A 142 10.20 13.69 3.03
C TRP A 142 10.32 13.88 4.53
N ILE A 143 10.01 15.08 5.03
CA ILE A 143 9.98 15.36 6.47
C ILE A 143 8.93 14.47 7.16
N ASP A 144 7.75 14.33 6.59
CA ASP A 144 6.67 13.52 7.16
C ASP A 144 7.00 12.03 7.11
N LYS A 145 7.70 11.57 6.07
CA LYS A 145 8.23 10.19 6.00
C LYS A 145 9.23 9.90 7.11
N ILE A 146 10.19 10.79 7.34
CA ILE A 146 11.19 10.65 8.42
C ILE A 146 10.51 10.72 9.79
N LYS A 147 9.57 11.66 9.99
CA LYS A 147 8.81 11.75 11.25
C LYS A 147 7.99 10.48 11.50
N GLY A 148 7.35 9.92 10.48
CA GLY A 148 6.60 8.68 10.59
C GLY A 148 7.48 7.49 10.99
N LEU A 149 8.68 7.38 10.39
CA LEU A 149 9.67 6.37 10.77
C LEU A 149 10.15 6.55 12.21
N LEU A 150 10.48 7.78 12.62
CA LEU A 150 10.88 8.08 14.01
C LEU A 150 9.76 7.74 15.00
N MET A 151 8.51 8.04 14.66
CA MET A 151 7.38 7.68 15.53
C MET A 151 7.17 6.17 15.62
N SER A 152 7.38 5.46 14.51
CA SER A 152 7.33 4.00 14.50
C SER A 152 8.42 3.40 15.39
N LEU A 153 9.63 3.96 15.38
CA LEU A 153 10.74 3.52 16.25
C LEU A 153 10.46 3.84 17.72
N VAL A 154 10.02 5.06 18.04
CA VAL A 154 9.81 5.49 19.43
C VAL A 154 8.63 4.76 20.09
N LEU A 155 7.54 4.54 19.35
CA LEU A 155 6.32 3.92 19.90
C LEU A 155 6.27 2.41 19.67
N GLY A 156 6.86 1.92 18.59
CA GLY A 156 6.93 0.49 18.27
C GLY A 156 8.05 -0.26 18.99
N GLY A 157 9.07 0.47 19.47
CA GLY A 157 10.30 -0.09 20.03
C GLY A 157 11.42 -0.17 18.99
#